data_AF-A0A2R6JU96-F1
#
_entry.id   AF-A0A2R6JU96-F1
#
_cell.length_a   1.000
_cell.length_b   1.000
_cell.length_c   1.000
_cell.angle_alpha   90.00
_cell.angle_beta   90.00
_cell.angle_gamma   90.00
#
_symmetry.space_group_name_H-M   'P 1'
#
loop_
_entity.id
_entity.type
_entity.pdbx_description
1 polymer ?
#
loop_
_entity_poly.entity_id
_entity_poly.type
_entity_poly.pdbx_seq_one_letter_code
_entity_poly.pdbx_strand_id
1 'polypeptide(L)'
;MATERTVQADELDGLLKLYQMLNPNDPPLEQTERLHEQWQNMLRDESLKIIAIEDDDQLVSSCVLSITENLTRNARPFGVIENVITHEEHRGRGFGKRCLERAIEIAEKRDCYKIMLSTGSDKEWKHEFYEDCGFDRYEKTGFVFDLRE
;
A
#
# COMPACT_ATOMS: atom_id res chain seq x y z
N MET A 1 19.25 -11.06 1.60
CA MET A 1 18.98 -9.85 0.80
C MET A 1 17.48 -9.67 0.78
N ALA A 2 16.99 -8.46 1.05
CA ALA A 2 15.56 -8.22 1.11
C ALA A 2 14.87 -8.45 -0.24
N THR A 3 13.74 -9.16 -0.23
CA THR A 3 12.96 -9.54 -1.42
C THR A 3 11.69 -8.70 -1.52
N GLU A 4 11.33 -8.26 -2.73
CA GLU A 4 10.09 -7.53 -3.01
C GLU A 4 9.13 -8.39 -3.83
N ARG A 5 7.91 -8.59 -3.30
CA ARG A 5 6.92 -9.49 -3.91
C ARG A 5 5.52 -9.10 -3.48
N THR A 6 4.51 -9.78 -4.00
CA THR A 6 3.18 -9.75 -3.39
C THR A 6 3.16 -10.64 -2.15
N VAL A 7 2.29 -10.28 -1.22
CA VAL A 7 2.02 -11.09 -0.01
C VAL A 7 1.50 -12.49 -0.37
N GLN A 8 1.80 -13.48 0.47
CA GLN A 8 1.40 -14.88 0.36
C GLN A 8 0.27 -15.18 1.35
N ALA A 9 -0.44 -16.29 1.12
CA ALA A 9 -1.69 -16.60 1.82
C ALA A 9 -1.54 -16.81 3.33
N ASP A 10 -0.38 -17.27 3.77
CA ASP A 10 -0.01 -17.58 5.14
C ASP A 10 0.59 -16.38 5.91
N GLU A 11 0.67 -15.21 5.28
CA GLU A 11 1.34 -14.03 5.87
C GLU A 11 0.40 -13.02 6.53
N LEU A 12 -0.88 -13.38 6.73
CA LEU A 12 -1.88 -12.49 7.31
C LEU A 12 -1.41 -11.91 8.64
N ASP A 13 -0.88 -12.74 9.56
CA ASP A 13 -0.41 -12.29 10.88
C ASP A 13 0.73 -11.27 10.79
N GLY A 14 1.69 -11.49 9.89
CA GLY A 14 2.81 -10.57 9.67
C GLY A 14 2.33 -9.22 9.14
N LEU A 15 1.38 -9.25 8.21
CA LEU A 15 0.78 -8.05 7.64
C LEU A 15 -0.04 -7.27 8.67
N LEU A 16 -0.84 -7.96 9.50
CA LEU A 16 -1.63 -7.32 10.56
C LEU A 16 -0.74 -6.63 11.61
N LYS A 17 0.42 -7.21 11.95
CA LYS A 17 1.40 -6.56 12.82
C LYS A 17 1.91 -5.24 12.24
N LEU A 18 2.21 -5.20 10.93
CA LEU A 18 2.59 -3.96 10.25
C LEU A 18 1.45 -2.93 10.27
N TYR A 19 0.21 -3.36 10.03
CA TYR A 19 -0.95 -2.45 10.06
C TYR A 19 -1.24 -1.90 11.46
N GLN A 20 -1.01 -2.68 12.52
CA GLN A 20 -1.07 -2.16 13.90
C GLN A 20 -0.02 -1.07 14.15
N MET A 21 1.17 -1.15 13.53
CA MET A 21 2.19 -0.09 13.61
C MET A 21 1.79 1.14 12.80
N LEU A 22 1.09 0.95 11.68
CA LEU A 22 0.57 2.04 10.86
C LEU A 22 -0.52 2.82 11.60
N ASN A 23 -1.47 2.11 12.21
CA ASN A 23 -2.60 2.66 12.96
C ASN A 23 -2.61 2.11 14.40
N PRO A 24 -1.79 2.65 15.32
CA PRO A 24 -1.66 2.11 16.68
C PRO A 24 -2.93 2.21 17.53
N ASN A 25 -3.89 3.03 17.12
CA ASN A 25 -5.15 3.22 17.82
C ASN A 25 -6.27 2.29 17.32
N ASP A 26 -6.08 1.58 16.21
CA ASP A 26 -7.05 0.61 15.73
C ASP A 26 -7.06 -0.60 16.68
N PRO A 27 -8.24 -1.16 17.02
CA PRO A 27 -8.31 -2.37 17.80
C PRO A 27 -7.69 -3.55 17.02
N PRO A 28 -6.98 -4.47 17.71
CA PRO A 28 -6.43 -5.64 17.04
C PRO A 28 -7.56 -6.47 16.43
N LEU A 29 -7.36 -6.93 15.19
CA LEU A 29 -8.34 -7.77 14.52
C LEU A 29 -8.33 -9.18 15.10
N GLU A 30 -9.52 -9.67 15.47
CA GLU A 30 -9.70 -11.06 15.88
C GLU A 30 -9.66 -12.00 14.67
N GLN A 31 -9.03 -13.17 14.86
CA GLN A 31 -8.89 -14.21 13.83
C GLN A 31 -10.21 -14.97 13.57
N THR A 32 -11.20 -14.24 13.07
CA THR A 32 -12.54 -14.74 12.75
C THR A 32 -12.62 -15.35 11.35
N GLU A 33 -13.62 -16.19 11.09
CA GLU A 33 -13.89 -16.72 9.73
C GLU A 33 -14.10 -15.58 8.72
N ARG A 34 -14.84 -14.53 9.10
CA ARG A 34 -15.08 -13.35 8.26
C ARG A 34 -13.78 -12.65 7.85
N LEU A 35 -12.82 -12.51 8.76
CA LEU A 35 -11.51 -11.92 8.45
C LEU A 35 -10.77 -12.77 7.42
N HIS A 36 -10.77 -14.10 7.58
CA HIS A 36 -10.12 -15.02 6.66
C HIS A 36 -10.78 -15.03 5.29
N GLU A 37 -12.12 -14.97 5.22
CA GLU A 37 -12.84 -14.84 3.95
C GLU A 37 -12.48 -13.54 3.23
N GLN A 38 -12.47 -12.42 3.95
CA GLN A 38 -12.05 -11.13 3.40
C GLN A 38 -10.60 -11.19 2.90
N TRP A 39 -9.70 -11.78 3.67
CA TRP A 39 -8.30 -11.98 3.28
C TRP A 39 -8.17 -12.78 1.98
N GLN A 40 -8.86 -13.92 1.88
CA GLN A 40 -8.84 -14.75 0.67
C GLN A 40 -9.43 -14.03 -0.55
N ASN A 41 -10.46 -13.22 -0.35
CA ASN A 41 -11.02 -12.40 -1.42
C ASN A 41 -10.02 -11.35 -1.91
N MET A 42 -9.31 -10.69 -0.99
CA MET A 42 -8.25 -9.72 -1.33
C MET A 42 -7.10 -10.35 -2.10
N LEU A 43 -6.71 -11.59 -1.77
CA LEU A 43 -5.65 -12.31 -2.50
C LEU A 43 -6.06 -12.73 -3.92
N ARG A 44 -7.34 -13.03 -4.12
CA ARG A 44 -7.89 -13.45 -5.43
C ARG A 44 -8.22 -12.28 -6.35
N ASP A 45 -8.39 -11.09 -5.81
CA ASP A 45 -8.70 -9.90 -6.58
C ASP A 45 -7.51 -9.52 -7.49
N GLU A 46 -7.73 -9.57 -8.80
CA GLU A 46 -6.69 -9.23 -9.79
C GLU A 46 -6.37 -7.73 -9.82
N SER A 47 -7.28 -6.89 -9.35
CA SER A 47 -7.16 -5.44 -9.31
C SER A 47 -6.55 -4.94 -8.00
N LEU A 48 -6.48 -5.79 -6.97
CA LEU A 48 -5.82 -5.49 -5.71
C LEU A 48 -4.46 -6.20 -5.62
N LYS A 49 -3.41 -5.49 -5.24
CA LYS A 49 -2.08 -6.05 -5.01
C LYS A 49 -1.54 -5.53 -3.70
N ILE A 50 -1.26 -6.43 -2.76
CA ILE A 50 -0.58 -6.12 -1.52
C ILE A 50 0.89 -6.47 -1.73
N ILE A 51 1.71 -5.44 -1.81
CA ILE A 51 3.15 -5.54 -2.03
C ILE A 51 3.83 -5.58 -0.68
N ALA A 52 4.79 -6.47 -0.52
CA ALA A 52 5.54 -6.67 0.70
C ALA A 52 7.04 -6.74 0.42
N ILE A 53 7.81 -6.17 1.34
CA ILE A 53 9.26 -6.39 1.43
C ILE A 53 9.51 -7.34 2.58
N GLU A 54 10.23 -8.42 2.27
CA GLU A 54 10.71 -9.39 3.22
C GLU A 54 12.22 -9.20 3.42
N ASP A 55 12.68 -9.10 4.67
CA ASP A 55 14.10 -9.05 5.04
C ASP A 55 14.30 -9.99 6.23
N ASP A 56 15.28 -10.89 6.14
CA ASP A 56 15.56 -11.91 7.16
C ASP A 56 14.31 -12.67 7.67
N ASP A 57 13.54 -13.23 6.73
CA ASP A 57 12.29 -13.99 6.96
C ASP A 57 11.18 -13.19 7.69
N GLN A 58 11.27 -11.86 7.70
CA GLN A 58 10.29 -10.97 8.30
C GLN A 58 9.70 -10.01 7.26
N LEU A 59 8.38 -9.80 7.31
CA LEU A 59 7.74 -8.69 6.60
C LEU A 59 8.12 -7.35 7.24
N VAL A 60 8.89 -6.54 6.51
CA VAL A 60 9.45 -5.28 7.00
C VAL A 60 8.81 -4.04 6.40
N SER A 61 8.10 -4.18 5.27
CA SER A 61 7.37 -3.08 4.66
C SER A 61 6.22 -3.61 3.81
N SER A 62 5.16 -2.81 3.67
CA SER A 62 4.01 -3.13 2.82
C SER A 62 3.38 -1.88 2.22
N CYS A 63 2.72 -2.03 1.08
CA CYS A 63 1.71 -1.11 0.57
C CYS A 63 0.62 -1.85 -0.21
N VAL A 64 -0.56 -1.24 -0.34
CA VAL A 64 -1.67 -1.77 -1.12
C VAL A 64 -1.82 -0.94 -2.38
N LEU A 65 -1.83 -1.58 -3.54
CA LEU A 65 -2.19 -0.98 -4.83
C LEU A 65 -3.57 -1.50 -5.26
N SER A 66 -4.50 -0.59 -5.47
CA SER A 66 -5.82 -0.86 -6.06
C SER A 66 -5.90 -0.26 -7.45
N ILE A 67 -6.25 -1.05 -8.46
CA ILE A 67 -6.42 -0.62 -9.85
C ILE A 67 -7.90 -0.52 -10.17
N THR A 68 -8.32 0.58 -10.77
CA THR A 68 -9.70 0.84 -11.17
C THR A 68 -9.79 1.00 -12.68
N GLU A 69 -10.64 0.17 -13.30
CA GLU A 69 -11.00 0.31 -14.71
C GLU A 69 -11.67 1.66 -14.97
N ASN A 70 -11.39 2.24 -16.13
CA ASN A 70 -11.80 3.60 -16.43
C ASN A 70 -12.00 3.79 -17.93
N LEU A 71 -12.94 4.66 -18.31
CA LEU A 71 -13.24 4.98 -19.72
C LEU A 71 -12.63 6.32 -20.17
N THR A 72 -12.19 7.15 -19.23
CA THR A 72 -11.49 8.40 -19.56
C THR A 72 -10.05 8.10 -20.00
N ARG A 73 -9.35 9.11 -20.54
CA ARG A 73 -7.92 8.99 -20.89
C ARG A 73 -7.61 7.77 -21.76
N ASN A 74 -8.41 7.59 -22.82
CA ASN A 74 -8.34 6.45 -23.76
C ASN A 74 -8.63 5.09 -23.12
N ALA A 75 -9.62 5.04 -22.23
CA ALA A 75 -10.00 3.82 -21.51
C ALA A 75 -8.86 3.14 -20.73
N ARG A 76 -7.89 3.95 -20.27
CA ARG A 76 -6.76 3.46 -19.47
C ARG A 76 -7.15 3.45 -17.99
N PRO A 77 -6.80 2.39 -17.22
CA PRO A 77 -7.08 2.33 -15.80
C PRO A 77 -6.26 3.36 -15.01
N PHE A 78 -6.56 3.50 -13.71
CA PHE A 78 -5.71 4.25 -12.78
C PHE A 78 -5.53 3.46 -11.48
N GLY A 79 -4.45 3.75 -10.76
CA GLY A 79 -4.18 3.14 -9.46
C GLY A 79 -4.38 4.09 -8.29
N VAL A 80 -4.65 3.51 -7.12
CA VAL A 80 -4.58 4.17 -5.80
C VAL A 80 -3.67 3.33 -4.91
N ILE A 81 -2.73 3.98 -4.23
CA ILE A 81 -1.87 3.36 -3.24
C ILE A 81 -2.36 3.75 -1.84
N GLU A 82 -2.55 2.74 -1.00
CA GLU A 82 -2.98 2.87 0.38
C GLU A 82 -2.05 2.06 1.31
N ASN A 83 -2.16 2.33 2.61
CA ASN A 83 -1.53 1.53 3.67
C ASN A 83 -0.01 1.33 3.52
N VAL A 84 0.70 2.40 3.11
CA VAL A 84 2.17 2.38 3.03
C VAL A 84 2.78 2.37 4.43
N ILE A 85 3.52 1.31 4.75
CA ILE A 85 4.15 1.13 6.06
C ILE A 85 5.52 0.49 5.92
N THR A 86 6.48 0.96 6.73
CA THR A 86 7.76 0.29 6.99
C THR A 86 7.91 0.13 8.50
N HIS A 87 8.27 -1.08 8.92
CA HIS A 87 8.58 -1.44 10.30
C HIS A 87 9.57 -0.44 10.89
N GLU A 88 9.35 -0.01 12.14
CA GLU A 88 10.06 1.15 12.70
C GLU A 88 11.58 0.92 12.77
N GLU A 89 12.00 -0.27 13.19
CA GLU A 89 13.40 -0.69 13.29
C GLU A 89 14.07 -0.92 11.92
N HIS A 90 13.30 -0.82 10.82
CA HIS A 90 13.79 -1.00 9.45
C HIS A 90 13.63 0.25 8.58
N ARG A 91 13.23 1.39 9.17
CA ARG A 91 13.19 2.68 8.49
C ARG A 91 14.59 3.16 8.11
N GLY A 92 14.67 4.04 7.12
CA GLY A 92 15.94 4.57 6.60
C GLY A 92 16.74 3.59 5.72
N ARG A 93 16.22 2.37 5.47
CA ARG A 93 16.86 1.34 4.63
C ARG A 93 16.32 1.27 3.20
N GLY A 94 15.41 2.18 2.83
CA GLY A 94 14.82 2.25 1.48
C GLY A 94 13.66 1.29 1.20
N PHE A 95 13.20 0.49 2.17
CA PHE A 95 12.14 -0.52 1.93
C PHE A 95 10.79 0.08 1.53
N GLY A 96 10.37 1.20 2.14
CA GLY A 96 9.14 1.88 1.73
C GLY A 96 9.19 2.37 0.29
N LYS A 97 10.35 2.87 -0.17
CA LYS A 97 10.57 3.28 -1.56
C LYS A 97 10.45 2.09 -2.51
N ARG A 98 11.06 0.95 -2.16
CA ARG A 98 10.95 -0.30 -2.95
C ARG A 98 9.51 -0.81 -3.07
N CYS A 99 8.71 -0.70 -2.00
CA CYS A 99 7.26 -0.98 -2.07
C CYS A 99 6.58 -0.11 -3.14
N LEU A 100 6.83 1.20 -3.12
CA LEU A 100 6.22 2.15 -4.05
C LEU A 100 6.70 1.94 -5.49
N GLU A 101 8.00 1.73 -5.70
CA GLU A 101 8.57 1.41 -7.00
C GLU A 101 7.92 0.16 -7.59
N ARG A 102 7.73 -0.89 -6.78
CA ARG A 102 7.05 -2.11 -7.22
C ARG A 102 5.58 -1.87 -7.56
N ALA A 103 4.89 -1.01 -6.81
CA ALA A 103 3.51 -0.61 -7.11
C ALA A 103 3.42 0.15 -8.44
N ILE A 104 4.33 1.09 -8.65
CA ILE A 104 4.45 1.86 -9.91
C ILE A 104 4.65 0.89 -11.08
N GLU A 105 5.62 -0.02 -11.00
CA GLU A 105 5.87 -1.00 -12.07
C GLU A 105 4.65 -1.85 -12.41
N ILE A 106 3.89 -2.28 -11.39
CA ILE A 106 2.67 -3.08 -11.61
C ILE A 106 1.62 -2.23 -12.32
N ALA A 107 1.43 -0.98 -11.90
CA ALA A 107 0.48 -0.07 -12.52
C ALA A 107 0.87 0.26 -13.98
N GLU A 108 2.16 0.49 -14.25
CA GLU A 108 2.68 0.70 -15.61
C GLU A 108 2.45 -0.52 -16.51
N LYS A 109 2.73 -1.74 -16.01
CA LYS A 109 2.45 -3.00 -16.75
C LYS A 109 0.97 -3.22 -17.02
N ARG A 110 0.09 -2.61 -16.24
CA ARG A 110 -1.38 -2.65 -16.41
C ARG A 110 -1.89 -1.46 -17.23
N ASP A 111 -0.99 -0.71 -17.85
CA ASP A 111 -1.27 0.48 -18.67
C ASP A 111 -2.07 1.57 -17.92
N CYS A 112 -1.87 1.68 -16.60
CA CYS A 112 -2.47 2.76 -15.83
C CYS A 112 -1.96 4.12 -16.33
N TYR A 113 -2.87 5.08 -16.53
CA TYR A 113 -2.46 6.43 -16.94
C TYR A 113 -1.94 7.28 -15.77
N LYS A 114 -2.27 6.90 -14.54
CA LYS A 114 -1.75 7.51 -13.31
C LYS A 114 -1.89 6.56 -12.12
N ILE A 115 -1.17 6.88 -11.05
CA ILE A 115 -1.40 6.38 -9.70
C ILE A 115 -1.53 7.55 -8.74
N MET A 116 -2.26 7.37 -7.64
CA MET A 116 -2.49 8.41 -6.62
C MET A 116 -2.32 7.82 -5.24
N LEU A 117 -1.89 8.64 -4.28
CA LEU A 117 -1.93 8.33 -2.85
C LEU A 117 -2.28 9.59 -2.08
N SER A 118 -2.80 9.43 -0.88
CA SER A 118 -3.02 10.53 0.06
C SER A 118 -2.34 10.21 1.39
N THR A 119 -1.82 11.24 2.07
CA THR A 119 -1.30 11.08 3.43
C THR A 119 -1.91 12.12 4.33
N GLY A 120 -2.44 11.69 5.47
CA GLY A 120 -2.94 12.58 6.53
C GLY A 120 -1.85 13.13 7.45
N SER A 121 -0.57 12.87 7.14
CA SER A 121 0.53 13.33 7.98
C SER A 121 0.86 14.79 7.71
N ASP A 122 1.06 15.54 8.78
CA ASP A 122 1.55 16.93 8.82
C ASP A 122 3.08 17.03 8.84
N LYS A 123 3.78 15.90 8.87
CA LYS A 123 5.24 15.82 8.94
C LYS A 123 5.85 15.97 7.55
N GLU A 124 6.60 17.05 7.32
CA GLU A 124 7.19 17.38 6.01
C GLU A 124 8.01 16.24 5.42
N TRP A 125 8.81 15.54 6.24
CA TRP A 125 9.64 14.42 5.76
C TRP A 125 8.83 13.30 5.10
N LYS A 126 7.53 13.13 5.44
CA LYS A 126 6.67 12.16 4.74
C LYS A 126 6.27 12.65 3.36
N HIS A 127 6.09 13.96 3.19
CA HIS A 127 5.81 14.55 1.88
C HIS A 127 7.05 14.44 1.00
N GLU A 128 8.22 14.82 1.53
CA GLU A 128 9.52 14.68 0.84
C GLU A 128 9.77 13.22 0.43
N PHE A 129 9.45 12.25 1.30
CA PHE A 129 9.57 10.83 0.98
C PHE A 129 8.75 10.41 -0.27
N TYR A 130 7.51 10.90 -0.41
CA TYR A 130 6.69 10.60 -1.59
C TYR A 130 7.17 11.38 -2.81
N GLU A 131 7.62 12.63 -2.65
CA GLU A 131 8.24 13.42 -3.74
C GLU A 131 9.51 12.72 -4.28
N ASP A 132 10.36 12.17 -3.40
CA ASP A 132 11.55 11.36 -3.74
C ASP A 132 11.22 10.03 -4.46
N CYS A 133 9.95 9.60 -4.40
CA CYS A 133 9.41 8.46 -5.14
C CYS A 133 8.73 8.89 -6.46
N GLY A 134 8.75 10.18 -6.80
CA GLY A 134 8.20 10.72 -8.06
C GLY A 134 6.75 11.19 -7.99
N PHE A 135 6.15 11.28 -6.80
CA PHE A 135 4.79 11.82 -6.64
C PHE A 135 4.82 13.36 -6.56
N ASP A 136 3.84 14.00 -7.21
CA ASP A 136 3.66 15.45 -7.13
C ASP A 136 2.50 15.78 -6.15
N ARG A 137 2.81 16.45 -5.04
CA ARG A 137 1.82 16.85 -4.03
C ARG A 137 0.89 17.98 -4.47
N TYR A 138 1.19 18.67 -5.56
CA TYR A 138 0.44 19.83 -6.04
C TYR A 138 -0.46 19.53 -7.25
N GLU A 139 -0.28 18.37 -7.90
CA GLU A 139 -1.04 17.97 -9.09
C GLU A 139 -2.56 17.82 -8.80
N LYS A 140 -2.95 17.39 -7.59
CA LYS A 140 -4.37 17.25 -7.18
C LYS A 140 -4.56 17.60 -5.70
N THR A 141 -5.72 18.20 -5.39
CA THR A 141 -6.17 18.41 -4.00
C THR A 141 -6.96 17.20 -3.50
N GLY A 142 -6.56 16.63 -2.37
CA GLY A 142 -7.30 15.56 -1.69
C GLY A 142 -8.49 16.10 -0.92
N PHE A 143 -9.64 15.43 -1.02
CA PHE A 143 -10.84 15.71 -0.24
C PHE A 143 -11.30 14.43 0.45
N VAL A 144 -11.62 14.51 1.75
CA VAL A 144 -12.05 13.37 2.55
C VAL A 144 -13.41 13.67 3.17
N PHE A 145 -14.34 12.74 3.02
CA PHE A 145 -15.61 12.72 3.73
C PHE A 145 -15.61 11.49 4.64
N ASP A 146 -15.51 11.70 5.96
CA ASP A 146 -15.45 10.61 6.93
C ASP A 146 -16.84 10.00 7.14
N LEU A 147 -16.94 8.68 6.97
CA LEU A 147 -18.18 7.91 7.13
C LEU A 147 -18.21 7.12 8.46
N ARG A 148 -17.17 7.26 9.30
CA ARG A 148 -17.13 6.63 10.62
C ARG A 148 -17.94 7.50 11.59
N GLU A 149 -18.93 6.89 12.24
CA GLU A 149 -19.70 7.52 13.33
C GLU A 149 -18.89 7.65 14.61
#